data_AF-A0A3S3PWD7-F1
#
_entry.id   AF-A0A3S3PWD7-F1
#
_cell.length_a   1.000
_cell.length_b   1.000
_cell.length_c   1.000
_cell.angle_alpha   90.00
_cell.angle_beta   90.00
_cell.angle_gamma   90.00
#
_symmetry.space_group_name_H-M   'P 1'
#
loop_
_entity.id
_entity.type
_entity.pdbx_description
1 polymer ?
#
loop_
_entity_poly.entity_id
_entity_poly.type
_entity_poly.pdbx_seq_one_letter_code
_entity_poly.pdbx_strand_id
1 'polypeptide(L)'
;MTKFDTTTKTIHIYVALCDNKYQGIVPVPAKIGNGQDLNSNLYWGCSFGIRTYFKKSKEWDLIKSQKLDSVRLERLVFKHKQKNYYLVADAYDGRYIKQCTKDFLKSSAGQTRDTININKTTIGISGNAKLISYIGHDGLMDFQLPDSYQNTDNIKRDVIILACYSKKYFAPHLRSANVNPLVWTTGLMCPEAYTIHDAITGYLKKENNSQIRTRAALAYSKYQKCSEGAAKNLLVTNW
;
A
#
# COMPACT_ATOMS: atom_id res chain seq x y z
N MET A 1 -20.73 -4.06 -13.52
CA MET A 1 -20.04 -3.80 -12.24
C MET A 1 -20.55 -4.79 -11.22
N THR A 2 -19.67 -5.50 -10.52
CA THR A 2 -20.07 -6.43 -9.45
C THR A 2 -20.66 -5.61 -8.30
N LYS A 3 -21.90 -5.90 -7.90
CA LYS A 3 -22.56 -5.22 -6.77
C LYS A 3 -21.79 -5.54 -5.48
N PHE A 4 -21.55 -4.54 -4.65
CA PHE A 4 -20.96 -4.67 -3.32
C PHE A 4 -21.65 -3.73 -2.33
N ASP A 5 -21.46 -3.97 -1.03
CA ASP A 5 -22.04 -3.15 0.02
C ASP A 5 -21.38 -1.77 0.06
N THR A 6 -22.10 -0.75 -0.44
CA THR A 6 -21.63 0.64 -0.51
C THR A 6 -21.58 1.34 0.84
N THR A 7 -22.13 0.74 1.91
CA THR A 7 -22.02 1.27 3.28
C THR A 7 -20.66 0.95 3.90
N THR A 8 -19.95 -0.03 3.35
CA THR A 8 -18.58 -0.37 3.73
C THR A 8 -17.58 0.48 2.98
N LYS A 9 -16.42 0.73 3.62
CA LYS A 9 -15.29 1.40 2.98
C LYS A 9 -14.07 0.49 3.05
N THR A 10 -13.30 0.46 1.98
CA THR A 10 -12.12 -0.40 1.89
C THR A 10 -10.85 0.40 1.65
N ILE A 11 -9.78 -0.03 2.30
CA ILE A 11 -8.39 0.33 2.02
C ILE A 11 -7.76 -0.90 1.38
N HIS A 12 -7.08 -0.74 0.24
CA HIS A 12 -6.40 -1.85 -0.43
C HIS A 12 -4.90 -1.57 -0.55
N ILE A 13 -4.07 -2.44 0.07
CA ILE A 13 -2.62 -2.31 0.11
C ILE A 13 -1.99 -3.37 -0.79
N TYR A 14 -1.25 -2.91 -1.79
CA TYR A 14 -0.45 -3.74 -2.70
C TYR A 14 0.97 -3.79 -2.14
N VAL A 15 1.41 -4.98 -1.70
CA VAL A 15 2.73 -5.18 -1.11
C VAL A 15 3.62 -5.87 -2.13
N ALA A 16 4.60 -5.16 -2.68
CA ALA A 16 5.66 -5.77 -3.48
C ALA A 16 6.69 -6.39 -2.53
N LEU A 17 6.66 -7.73 -2.36
CA LEU A 17 7.57 -8.41 -1.43
C LEU A 17 9.04 -8.17 -1.82
N CYS A 18 9.88 -7.97 -0.81
CA CYS A 18 11.31 -7.69 -1.00
C CYS A 18 12.01 -8.90 -1.65
N ASP A 19 12.78 -8.69 -2.71
CA ASP A 19 13.46 -9.80 -3.40
C ASP A 19 14.83 -9.39 -3.95
N ASN A 20 15.90 -9.93 -3.36
CA ASN A 20 17.28 -9.65 -3.78
C ASN A 20 17.62 -10.19 -5.17
N LYS A 21 16.87 -11.19 -5.67
CA LYS A 21 17.20 -11.90 -6.91
C LYS A 21 16.53 -11.25 -8.12
N TYR A 22 15.29 -10.79 -7.97
CA TYR A 22 14.48 -10.31 -9.09
C TYR A 22 14.25 -8.79 -9.09
N GLN A 23 14.74 -8.06 -8.10
CA GLN A 23 14.60 -6.60 -7.99
C GLN A 23 15.97 -5.91 -7.94
N GLY A 24 16.04 -4.69 -8.47
CA GLY A 24 17.21 -3.81 -8.47
C GLY A 24 17.49 -3.15 -7.12
N ILE A 25 17.17 -3.82 -6.01
CA ILE A 25 17.38 -3.30 -4.65
C ILE A 25 18.83 -3.42 -4.22
N VAL A 26 19.23 -2.55 -3.28
CA VAL A 26 20.43 -2.83 -2.47
C VAL A 26 20.14 -4.10 -1.66
N PRO A 27 20.94 -5.17 -1.80
CA PRO A 27 20.62 -6.44 -1.19
C PRO A 27 20.49 -6.34 0.33
N VAL A 28 19.39 -6.90 0.85
CA VAL A 28 19.17 -7.08 2.28
C VAL A 28 19.62 -8.50 2.71
N PRO A 29 19.69 -8.84 4.01
CA PRO A 29 19.98 -10.22 4.40
C PRO A 29 19.09 -11.25 3.69
N ALA A 30 19.69 -12.34 3.18
CA ALA A 30 19.02 -13.29 2.29
C ALA A 30 17.68 -13.83 2.82
N LYS A 31 17.59 -14.00 4.15
CA LYS A 31 16.35 -14.43 4.81
C LYS A 31 15.19 -13.46 4.56
N ILE A 32 15.41 -12.15 4.68
CA ILE A 32 14.34 -11.14 4.58
C ILE A 32 14.13 -10.61 3.15
N GLY A 33 15.10 -10.89 2.26
CA GLY A 33 15.08 -10.54 0.83
C GLY A 33 14.69 -11.69 -0.09
N ASN A 34 13.94 -12.67 0.41
CA ASN A 34 13.33 -13.71 -0.42
C ASN A 34 11.86 -13.35 -0.70
N GLY A 35 11.55 -12.98 -1.94
CA GLY A 35 10.21 -12.54 -2.35
C GLY A 35 9.16 -13.65 -2.41
N GLN A 36 9.57 -14.91 -2.22
CA GLN A 36 8.68 -16.06 -2.18
C GLN A 36 8.46 -16.61 -0.76
N ASP A 37 9.19 -16.12 0.24
CA ASP A 37 9.00 -16.51 1.65
C ASP A 37 8.20 -15.44 2.42
N LEU A 38 6.87 -15.66 2.52
CA LEU A 38 5.97 -14.79 3.28
C LEU A 38 6.35 -14.64 4.77
N ASN A 39 6.98 -15.65 5.37
CA ASN A 39 7.18 -15.67 6.82
C ASN A 39 8.31 -14.75 7.27
N SER A 40 9.31 -14.59 6.44
CA SER A 40 10.49 -13.83 6.75
C SER A 40 10.64 -12.55 5.92
N ASN A 41 9.81 -12.34 4.90
CA ASN A 41 9.94 -11.18 4.02
C ASN A 41 9.86 -9.84 4.78
N LEU A 42 10.78 -8.92 4.44
CA LEU A 42 10.91 -7.61 5.06
C LEU A 42 9.61 -6.80 5.11
N TYR A 43 8.83 -6.78 4.02
CA TYR A 43 7.62 -5.95 3.93
C TYR A 43 6.35 -6.67 4.38
N TRP A 44 6.45 -7.93 4.80
CA TRP A 44 5.28 -8.75 5.15
C TRP A 44 5.43 -9.49 6.48
N GLY A 45 6.34 -10.45 6.56
CA GLY A 45 6.49 -11.38 7.68
C GLY A 45 7.37 -10.87 8.82
N CYS A 46 8.33 -10.00 8.55
CA CYS A 46 9.16 -9.36 9.57
C CYS A 46 8.34 -8.57 10.60
N SER A 47 8.94 -8.22 11.74
CA SER A 47 8.28 -7.51 12.85
C SER A 47 7.50 -6.27 12.44
N PHE A 48 8.00 -5.52 11.45
CA PHE A 48 7.37 -4.32 10.92
C PHE A 48 6.81 -4.51 9.50
N GLY A 49 6.71 -5.75 9.01
CA GLY A 49 6.00 -6.07 7.79
C GLY A 49 4.48 -5.96 7.97
N ILE A 50 3.74 -5.77 6.87
CA ILE A 50 2.30 -5.49 6.89
C ILE A 50 1.52 -6.54 7.69
N ARG A 51 1.76 -7.83 7.43
CA ARG A 51 1.05 -8.91 8.13
C ARG A 51 1.31 -8.87 9.63
N THR A 52 2.57 -8.84 10.03
CA THR A 52 2.96 -8.94 11.45
C THR A 52 2.57 -7.69 12.24
N TYR A 53 2.73 -6.50 11.64
CA TYR A 53 2.41 -5.24 12.28
C TYR A 53 0.90 -5.07 12.47
N PHE A 54 0.09 -5.29 11.42
CA PHE A 54 -1.37 -5.14 11.53
C PHE A 54 -2.02 -6.22 12.40
N LYS A 55 -1.49 -7.45 12.45
CA LYS A 55 -1.96 -8.48 13.40
C LYS A 55 -1.76 -8.10 14.86
N LYS A 56 -0.79 -7.23 15.16
CA LYS A 56 -0.52 -6.71 16.51
C LYS A 56 -1.22 -5.37 16.77
N SER A 57 -1.90 -4.80 15.77
CA SER A 57 -2.55 -3.51 15.91
C SER A 57 -3.68 -3.57 16.93
N LYS A 58 -3.83 -2.50 17.70
CA LYS A 58 -4.97 -2.33 18.60
C LYS A 58 -6.23 -1.89 17.84
N GLU A 59 -6.11 -1.40 16.61
CA GLU A 59 -7.21 -0.84 15.80
C GLU A 59 -7.85 -1.85 14.84
N TRP A 60 -7.12 -2.92 14.49
CA TRP A 60 -7.48 -3.86 13.41
C TRP A 60 -7.50 -5.31 13.89
N ASP A 61 -8.54 -6.05 13.53
CA ASP A 61 -8.62 -7.50 13.73
C ASP A 61 -8.48 -8.22 12.39
N LEU A 62 -7.62 -9.24 12.33
CA LEU A 62 -7.52 -10.11 11.16
C LEU A 62 -8.75 -11.02 11.12
N ILE A 63 -9.56 -10.91 10.07
CA ILE A 63 -10.79 -11.70 9.92
C ILE A 63 -10.70 -12.76 8.82
N LYS A 64 -9.72 -12.66 7.92
CA LYS A 64 -9.47 -13.65 6.86
C LYS A 64 -8.01 -13.61 6.42
N SER A 65 -7.39 -14.79 6.28
CA SER A 65 -6.17 -15.00 5.52
C SER A 65 -6.48 -16.01 4.41
N GLN A 66 -5.96 -15.78 3.21
CA GLN A 66 -6.22 -16.60 2.04
C GLN A 66 -4.97 -16.69 1.17
N LYS A 67 -4.56 -17.92 0.83
CA LYS A 67 -3.64 -18.16 -0.29
C LYS A 67 -4.38 -17.88 -1.60
N LEU A 68 -3.79 -17.11 -2.51
CA LEU A 68 -4.43 -16.72 -3.77
C LEU A 68 -3.86 -17.51 -4.95
N ASP A 69 -2.80 -17.02 -5.57
CA ASP A 69 -2.24 -17.55 -6.82
C ASP A 69 -0.70 -17.45 -6.81
N SER A 70 -0.05 -17.69 -7.95
CA SER A 70 1.41 -17.65 -8.06
C SER A 70 1.98 -16.22 -8.11
N VAL A 71 1.14 -15.21 -8.34
CA VAL A 71 1.53 -13.79 -8.42
C VAL A 71 1.26 -13.10 -7.08
N ARG A 72 0.08 -13.34 -6.51
CA ARG A 72 -0.34 -12.88 -5.18
C ARG A 72 -0.34 -14.08 -4.26
N LEU A 73 0.64 -14.17 -3.37
CA LEU A 73 0.84 -15.34 -2.54
C LEU A 73 -0.17 -15.43 -1.39
N GLU A 74 -0.47 -14.29 -0.76
CA GLU A 74 -1.38 -14.20 0.39
C GLU A 74 -2.20 -12.91 0.32
N ARG A 75 -3.49 -13.03 0.62
CA ARG A 75 -4.39 -11.91 0.91
C ARG A 75 -4.81 -11.95 2.36
N LEU A 76 -4.68 -10.81 3.03
CA LEU A 76 -5.20 -10.60 4.38
C LEU A 76 -6.35 -9.62 4.33
N VAL A 77 -7.39 -9.88 5.12
CA VAL A 77 -8.50 -8.96 5.33
C VAL A 77 -8.62 -8.67 6.81
N PHE A 78 -8.51 -7.39 7.14
CA PHE A 78 -8.67 -6.87 8.48
C PHE A 78 -9.96 -6.05 8.59
N LYS A 79 -10.62 -6.13 9.75
CA LYS A 79 -11.74 -5.28 10.12
C LYS A 79 -11.29 -4.23 11.13
N HIS A 80 -11.65 -2.98 10.92
CA HIS A 80 -11.42 -1.95 11.94
C HIS A 80 -12.39 -2.16 13.11
N LYS A 81 -11.91 -2.11 14.35
CA LYS A 81 -12.71 -2.44 15.56
C LYS A 81 -13.92 -1.54 15.79
N GLN A 82 -13.79 -0.25 15.45
CA GLN A 82 -14.79 0.78 15.78
C GLN A 82 -15.46 1.42 14.55
N LYS A 83 -15.01 1.10 13.33
CA LYS A 83 -15.44 1.80 12.10
C LYS A 83 -15.83 0.78 11.06
N ASN A 84 -16.77 1.11 10.19
CA ASN A 84 -17.16 0.23 9.09
C ASN A 84 -16.15 0.24 7.93
N TYR A 85 -14.88 -0.05 8.26
CA TYR A 85 -13.76 -0.10 7.32
C TYR A 85 -13.17 -1.50 7.26
N TYR A 86 -12.78 -1.90 6.05
CA TYR A 86 -11.97 -3.07 5.80
C TYR A 86 -10.61 -2.63 5.28
N LEU A 87 -9.57 -3.34 5.66
CA LEU A 87 -8.25 -3.23 5.07
C LEU A 87 -7.93 -4.56 4.42
N VAL A 88 -7.67 -4.53 3.12
CA VAL A 88 -7.22 -5.69 2.35
C VAL A 88 -5.75 -5.46 2.03
N ALA A 89 -4.92 -6.46 2.25
CA ALA A 89 -3.50 -6.41 1.88
C ALA A 89 -3.14 -7.64 1.06
N ASP A 90 -2.56 -7.42 -0.10
CA ASP A 90 -2.11 -8.46 -1.03
C ASP A 90 -0.58 -8.50 -1.08
N ALA A 91 -0.01 -9.65 -0.73
CA ALA A 91 1.42 -9.92 -0.85
C ALA A 91 1.73 -10.46 -2.25
N TYR A 92 2.38 -9.65 -3.08
CA TYR A 92 2.84 -10.06 -4.41
C TYR A 92 4.20 -10.73 -4.30
N ASP A 93 4.36 -11.92 -4.87
CA ASP A 93 5.66 -12.56 -5.06
C ASP A 93 6.62 -11.53 -5.68
N GLY A 94 7.78 -11.34 -5.03
CA GLY A 94 8.71 -10.26 -5.35
C GLY A 94 9.23 -10.28 -6.79
N ARG A 95 9.21 -11.44 -7.45
CA ARG A 95 9.49 -11.59 -8.90
C ARG A 95 8.47 -10.85 -9.78
N TYR A 96 7.24 -10.67 -9.30
CA TYR A 96 6.15 -10.05 -10.03
C TYR A 96 5.88 -8.61 -9.58
N ILE A 97 6.91 -7.90 -9.11
CA ILE A 97 6.82 -6.47 -8.77
C ILE A 97 6.20 -5.63 -9.90
N LYS A 98 6.53 -5.93 -11.17
CA LYS A 98 5.93 -5.26 -12.34
C LYS A 98 4.41 -5.40 -12.38
N GLN A 99 3.89 -6.57 -12.02
CA GLN A 99 2.45 -6.81 -11.99
C GLN A 99 1.80 -6.11 -10.78
N CYS A 100 2.45 -6.13 -9.62
CA CYS A 100 2.05 -5.37 -8.43
C CYS A 100 1.88 -3.88 -8.75
N THR A 101 2.89 -3.26 -9.36
CA THR A 101 2.87 -1.84 -9.76
C THR A 101 1.76 -1.55 -10.77
N LYS A 102 1.57 -2.41 -11.78
CA LYS A 102 0.47 -2.25 -12.75
C LYS A 102 -0.90 -2.34 -12.09
N ASP A 103 -1.11 -3.29 -11.20
CA ASP A 103 -2.40 -3.49 -10.53
C ASP A 103 -2.71 -2.35 -9.56
N PHE A 104 -1.70 -1.82 -8.86
CA PHE A 104 -1.83 -0.59 -8.08
C PHE A 104 -2.26 0.59 -8.97
N LEU A 105 -1.53 0.88 -10.06
CA LEU A 105 -1.81 2.01 -10.95
C LEU A 105 -3.20 1.91 -11.61
N LYS A 106 -3.56 0.72 -12.12
CA LYS A 106 -4.89 0.46 -12.70
C LYS A 106 -6.01 0.63 -11.68
N SER A 107 -5.77 0.21 -10.44
CA SER A 107 -6.76 0.36 -9.36
C SER A 107 -6.94 1.81 -8.95
N SER A 108 -5.84 2.58 -8.86
CA SER A 108 -5.87 4.03 -8.61
C SER A 108 -6.62 4.79 -9.70
N ALA A 109 -6.50 4.37 -10.96
CA ALA A 109 -7.24 4.94 -12.10
C ALA A 109 -8.67 4.38 -12.25
N GLY A 110 -9.11 3.44 -11.43
CA GLY A 110 -10.42 2.81 -11.55
C GLY A 110 -10.60 1.88 -12.76
N GLN A 111 -9.51 1.58 -13.49
CA GLN A 111 -9.48 0.69 -14.66
C GLN A 111 -9.69 -0.78 -14.27
N THR A 112 -9.21 -1.18 -13.10
CA THR A 112 -9.47 -2.49 -12.52
C THR A 112 -10.29 -2.33 -11.25
N ARG A 113 -11.40 -3.05 -11.16
CA ARG A 113 -12.28 -3.11 -9.99
C ARG A 113 -12.57 -4.56 -9.69
N ASP A 114 -12.65 -4.88 -8.40
CA ASP A 114 -12.95 -6.24 -7.98
C ASP A 114 -13.69 -6.21 -6.64
N THR A 115 -14.20 -7.35 -6.21
CA THR A 115 -14.98 -7.53 -4.98
C THR A 115 -14.59 -8.83 -4.32
N ILE A 116 -14.69 -8.87 -2.99
CA ILE A 116 -14.52 -10.12 -2.23
C ILE A 116 -15.68 -10.32 -1.26
N ASN A 117 -16.07 -11.58 -1.10
CA ASN A 117 -17.08 -11.97 -0.11
C ASN A 117 -16.41 -12.28 1.23
N ILE A 118 -16.89 -11.59 2.27
CA ILE A 118 -16.52 -11.77 3.67
C ILE A 118 -17.80 -12.10 4.44
N ASN A 119 -18.00 -13.38 4.72
CA ASN A 119 -19.25 -13.91 5.28
C ASN A 119 -20.45 -13.49 4.43
N LYS A 120 -21.36 -12.67 4.97
CA LYS A 120 -22.56 -12.17 4.29
C LYS A 120 -22.36 -10.81 3.61
N THR A 121 -21.16 -10.24 3.68
CA THR A 121 -20.86 -8.90 3.14
C THR A 121 -19.92 -9.01 1.95
N THR A 122 -20.35 -8.50 0.80
CA THR A 122 -19.47 -8.29 -0.36
C THR A 122 -18.84 -6.91 -0.24
N ILE A 123 -17.51 -6.84 -0.14
CA ILE A 123 -16.77 -5.59 -0.08
C ILE A 123 -16.06 -5.31 -1.41
N GLY A 124 -15.96 -4.04 -1.79
CA GLY A 124 -15.22 -3.60 -2.96
C GLY A 124 -13.72 -3.49 -2.68
N ILE A 125 -12.88 -4.00 -3.58
CA ILE A 125 -11.41 -3.89 -3.57
C ILE A 125 -10.92 -3.30 -4.90
N SER A 126 -9.60 -3.13 -5.04
CA SER A 126 -8.99 -2.50 -6.22
C SER A 126 -9.63 -1.13 -6.46
N GLY A 127 -10.02 -0.76 -7.68
CA GLY A 127 -10.67 0.52 -7.94
C GLY A 127 -11.99 0.75 -7.20
N ASN A 128 -12.61 -0.25 -6.56
CA ASN A 128 -13.77 -0.01 -5.68
C ASN A 128 -13.36 0.50 -4.28
N ALA A 129 -12.10 0.37 -3.88
CA ALA A 129 -11.60 0.88 -2.60
C ALA A 129 -11.44 2.41 -2.62
N LYS A 130 -11.51 3.02 -1.43
CA LYS A 130 -11.44 4.49 -1.25
C LYS A 130 -10.00 4.98 -1.13
N LEU A 131 -9.15 4.17 -0.50
CA LEU A 131 -7.72 4.39 -0.37
C LEU A 131 -6.97 3.22 -0.99
N ILE A 132 -6.10 3.52 -1.95
CA ILE A 132 -5.23 2.55 -2.63
C ILE A 132 -3.80 2.81 -2.21
N SER A 133 -3.10 1.79 -1.71
CA SER A 133 -1.75 1.97 -1.20
C SER A 133 -0.77 1.01 -1.85
N TYR A 134 0.47 1.45 -2.01
CA TYR A 134 1.60 0.64 -2.45
C TYR A 134 2.70 0.68 -1.38
N ILE A 135 3.31 -0.46 -1.11
CA ILE A 135 4.45 -0.56 -0.19
C ILE A 135 5.46 -1.59 -0.69
N GLY A 136 6.74 -1.23 -0.63
CA GLY A 136 7.86 -2.09 -1.00
C GLY A 136 8.91 -1.35 -1.83
N HIS A 137 9.69 -2.09 -2.61
CA HIS A 137 10.62 -1.50 -3.57
C HIS A 137 9.88 -0.67 -4.62
N ASP A 138 10.49 0.40 -5.12
CA ASP A 138 9.94 1.16 -6.24
C ASP A 138 10.25 0.43 -7.55
N GLY A 139 9.32 -0.37 -8.04
CA GLY A 139 9.50 -1.12 -9.28
C GLY A 139 9.75 -0.22 -10.51
N LEU A 140 9.30 1.04 -10.49
CA LEU A 140 9.53 1.98 -11.59
C LEU A 140 10.99 2.49 -11.65
N MET A 141 11.81 2.16 -10.64
CA MET A 141 13.26 2.29 -10.72
C MET A 141 13.91 1.16 -11.52
N ASP A 142 13.24 0.01 -11.66
CA ASP A 142 13.77 -1.19 -12.32
C ASP A 142 13.25 -1.34 -13.76
N PHE A 143 12.06 -0.81 -14.04
CA PHE A 143 11.39 -0.97 -15.34
C PHE A 143 10.53 0.23 -15.70
N GLN A 144 10.25 0.36 -17.00
CA GLN A 144 9.30 1.33 -17.52
C GLN A 144 7.92 0.69 -17.76
N LEU A 145 6.87 1.50 -17.59
CA LEU A 145 5.50 1.18 -17.93
C LEU A 145 4.94 2.23 -18.90
N PRO A 146 4.01 1.86 -19.80
CA PRO A 146 3.35 2.83 -20.67
C PRO A 146 2.47 3.78 -19.85
N ASP A 147 2.36 5.04 -20.31
CA ASP A 147 1.48 6.04 -19.71
C ASP A 147 0.02 5.83 -20.14
N SER A 148 -0.60 4.78 -19.61
CA SER A 148 -1.98 4.38 -19.97
C SER A 148 -2.98 4.46 -18.82
N TYR A 149 -2.62 5.09 -17.70
CA TYR A 149 -3.41 5.03 -16.45
C TYR A 149 -4.36 6.23 -16.32
N GLN A 150 -5.30 6.33 -17.27
CA GLN A 150 -6.36 7.33 -17.25
C GLN A 150 -7.53 6.89 -16.38
N ASN A 151 -8.10 7.85 -15.63
CA ASN A 151 -9.28 7.63 -14.83
C ASN A 151 -10.48 7.23 -15.69
N THR A 152 -11.23 6.19 -15.28
CA THR A 152 -12.35 5.65 -16.08
C THR A 152 -13.72 5.75 -15.41
N ASP A 153 -13.84 6.42 -14.27
CA ASP A 153 -15.11 6.52 -13.52
C ASP A 153 -15.39 7.88 -12.89
N ASN A 154 -14.55 8.87 -13.11
CA ASN A 154 -14.59 10.19 -12.48
C ASN A 154 -14.51 10.14 -10.94
N ILE A 155 -14.13 9.01 -10.34
CA ILE A 155 -13.97 8.89 -8.90
C ILE A 155 -12.54 9.31 -8.54
N LYS A 156 -12.43 10.32 -7.67
CA LYS A 156 -11.16 10.70 -7.06
C LYS A 156 -10.80 9.71 -5.95
N ARG A 157 -9.65 9.05 -6.06
CA ARG A 157 -9.16 8.08 -5.06
C ARG A 157 -8.01 8.66 -4.25
N ASP A 158 -7.96 8.33 -2.97
CA ASP A 158 -6.81 8.64 -2.13
C ASP A 158 -5.71 7.60 -2.35
N VAL A 159 -4.45 8.03 -2.36
CA VAL A 159 -3.30 7.12 -2.52
C VAL A 159 -2.20 7.36 -1.49
N ILE A 160 -1.56 6.27 -1.04
CA ILE A 160 -0.34 6.29 -0.23
C ILE A 160 0.70 5.38 -0.90
N ILE A 161 1.90 5.89 -1.14
CA ILE A 161 2.97 5.15 -1.85
C ILE A 161 4.25 5.20 -1.03
N LEU A 162 4.52 4.12 -0.30
CA LEU A 162 5.74 3.96 0.48
C LEU A 162 6.74 3.12 -0.32
N ALA A 163 7.56 3.82 -1.10
CA ALA A 163 8.68 3.28 -1.85
C ALA A 163 9.73 4.38 -2.02
N CYS A 164 10.96 4.06 -2.44
CA CYS A 164 12.02 5.06 -2.65
C CYS A 164 11.67 5.99 -3.81
N TYR A 165 11.85 7.31 -3.65
CA TYR A 165 11.59 8.31 -4.69
C TYR A 165 10.19 8.24 -5.33
N SER A 166 9.19 7.74 -4.59
CA SER A 166 7.90 7.37 -5.18
C SER A 166 7.16 8.56 -5.79
N LYS A 167 7.34 9.78 -5.29
CA LYS A 167 6.79 10.99 -5.92
C LYS A 167 7.33 11.17 -7.34
N LYS A 168 8.63 10.97 -7.55
CA LYS A 168 9.27 11.17 -8.86
C LYS A 168 8.77 10.14 -9.88
N TYR A 169 8.74 8.86 -9.50
CA TYR A 169 8.48 7.78 -10.43
C TYR A 169 6.98 7.52 -10.65
N PHE A 170 6.14 7.61 -9.61
CA PHE A 170 4.70 7.35 -9.77
C PHE A 170 3.91 8.56 -10.26
N ALA A 171 4.38 9.80 -10.06
CA ALA A 171 3.61 10.98 -10.45
C ALA A 171 3.23 11.02 -11.94
N PRO A 172 4.14 10.75 -12.91
CA PRO A 172 3.78 10.76 -14.34
C PRO A 172 2.60 9.84 -14.65
N HIS A 173 2.60 8.63 -14.08
CA HIS A 173 1.54 7.64 -14.28
C HIS A 173 0.22 7.98 -13.57
N LEU A 174 0.25 8.81 -12.53
CA LEU A 174 -0.94 9.13 -11.73
C LEU A 174 -1.62 10.45 -12.12
N ARG A 175 -0.97 11.31 -12.93
CA ARG A 175 -1.52 12.64 -13.28
C ARG A 175 -2.91 12.55 -13.90
N SER A 176 -3.13 11.57 -14.78
CA SER A 176 -4.42 11.33 -15.43
C SER A 176 -5.35 10.36 -14.67
N ALA A 177 -4.92 9.85 -13.51
CA ALA A 177 -5.68 8.87 -12.73
C ALA A 177 -6.74 9.50 -11.80
N ASN A 178 -6.80 10.83 -11.70
CA ASN A 178 -7.65 11.58 -10.77
C ASN A 178 -7.46 11.09 -9.32
N VAL A 179 -6.25 11.24 -8.79
CA VAL A 179 -5.92 10.79 -7.42
C VAL A 179 -5.61 11.96 -6.49
N ASN A 180 -5.71 11.69 -5.19
CA ASN A 180 -5.25 12.54 -4.10
C ASN A 180 -4.03 11.88 -3.42
N PRO A 181 -2.78 12.29 -3.73
CA PRO A 181 -1.61 11.75 -3.06
C PRO A 181 -1.53 12.20 -1.60
N LEU A 182 -1.88 11.30 -0.68
CA LEU A 182 -1.85 11.58 0.76
C LEU A 182 -0.43 11.52 1.31
N VAL A 183 0.33 10.49 0.94
CA VAL A 183 1.72 10.30 1.37
C VAL A 183 2.51 9.59 0.28
N TRP A 184 3.67 10.14 -0.06
CA TRP A 184 4.68 9.55 -0.93
C TRP A 184 6.05 10.18 -0.65
N THR A 185 7.13 9.67 -1.24
CA THR A 185 8.48 10.03 -0.85
C THR A 185 9.25 10.83 -1.90
N THR A 186 10.19 11.64 -1.42
CA THR A 186 11.14 12.42 -2.25
C THR A 186 12.52 11.77 -2.35
N GLY A 187 12.79 10.73 -1.55
CA GLY A 187 14.11 10.13 -1.38
C GLY A 187 14.06 8.62 -1.07
N LEU A 188 15.22 8.06 -0.74
CA LEU A 188 15.33 6.69 -0.22
C LEU A 188 14.58 6.58 1.11
N MET A 189 13.86 5.47 1.31
CA MET A 189 13.13 5.21 2.55
C MET A 189 13.18 3.73 2.94
N CYS A 190 12.89 3.42 4.21
CA CYS A 190 12.53 2.07 4.65
C CYS A 190 11.00 1.88 4.63
N PRO A 191 10.42 1.15 3.67
CA PRO A 191 8.96 1.06 3.50
C PRO A 191 8.36 -0.03 4.40
N GLU A 192 8.32 0.26 5.70
CA GLU A 192 7.74 -0.61 6.73
C GLU A 192 6.35 -0.14 7.18
N ALA A 193 5.60 -1.05 7.82
CA ALA A 193 4.16 -0.90 8.04
C ALA A 193 3.77 0.20 9.03
N TYR A 194 4.66 0.62 9.94
CA TYR A 194 4.32 1.64 10.95
C TYR A 194 3.96 3.00 10.31
N THR A 195 4.58 3.35 9.17
CA THR A 195 4.32 4.63 8.50
C THR A 195 2.92 4.64 7.88
N ILE A 196 2.55 3.57 7.17
CA ILE A 196 1.22 3.46 6.57
C ILE A 196 0.14 3.24 7.62
N HIS A 197 0.42 2.52 8.70
CA HIS A 197 -0.51 2.34 9.81
C HIS A 197 -0.98 3.69 10.37
N ASP A 198 -0.03 4.54 10.78
CA ASP A 198 -0.39 5.83 11.40
C ASP A 198 -0.97 6.83 10.39
N ALA A 199 -0.55 6.77 9.12
CA ALA A 199 -1.19 7.52 8.04
C ALA A 199 -2.66 7.10 7.88
N ILE A 200 -2.95 5.80 7.90
CA ILE A 200 -4.32 5.26 7.85
C ILE A 200 -5.12 5.69 9.07
N THR A 201 -4.53 5.69 10.28
CA THR A 201 -5.22 6.21 11.48
C THR A 201 -5.68 7.66 11.28
N GLY A 202 -4.84 8.52 10.69
CA GLY A 202 -5.21 9.88 10.32
C GLY A 202 -6.31 9.95 9.26
N TYR A 203 -6.17 9.16 8.19
CA TYR A 203 -7.17 9.04 7.14
C TYR A 203 -8.56 8.68 7.69
N LEU A 204 -8.61 7.69 8.59
CA LEU A 204 -9.85 7.25 9.22
C LEU A 204 -10.43 8.33 10.16
N LYS A 205 -9.61 9.21 10.71
CA LYS A 205 -10.04 10.38 11.51
C LYS A 205 -10.52 11.55 10.66
N LYS A 206 -10.53 11.41 9.32
CA LYS A 206 -10.87 12.48 8.36
C LYS A 206 -9.96 13.69 8.50
N GLU A 207 -8.71 13.46 8.88
CA GLU A 207 -7.70 14.49 8.90
C GLU A 207 -7.36 14.96 7.48
N ASN A 208 -6.85 16.18 7.35
CA ASN A 208 -6.40 16.68 6.07
C ASN A 208 -5.04 16.09 5.66
N ASN A 209 -4.65 16.28 4.40
CA ASN A 209 -3.40 15.77 3.82
C ASN A 209 -2.14 16.09 4.66
N SER A 210 -2.05 17.31 5.21
CA SER A 210 -0.89 17.74 6.01
C SER A 210 -0.83 17.00 7.36
N GLN A 211 -1.97 16.80 8.00
CA GLN A 211 -2.09 16.05 9.26
C GLN A 211 -1.78 14.56 9.03
N ILE A 212 -2.30 13.95 7.96
CA ILE A 212 -2.00 12.55 7.58
C ILE A 212 -0.50 12.37 7.32
N ARG A 213 0.11 13.27 6.53
CA ARG A 213 1.57 13.30 6.31
C ARG A 213 2.33 13.41 7.62
N THR A 214 1.88 14.28 8.53
CA THR A 214 2.54 14.48 9.83
C THR A 214 2.52 13.19 10.65
N ARG A 215 1.40 12.45 10.69
CA ARG A 215 1.35 11.14 11.35
C ARG A 215 2.33 10.15 10.76
N ALA A 216 2.37 10.06 9.43
CA ALA A 216 3.30 9.19 8.71
C ALA A 216 4.76 9.54 9.05
N ALA A 217 5.10 10.84 9.06
CA ALA A 217 6.44 11.33 9.36
C ALA A 217 6.85 11.11 10.82
N LEU A 218 5.94 11.30 11.79
CA LEU A 218 6.22 11.03 13.20
C LEU A 218 6.46 9.53 13.45
N ALA A 219 5.65 8.67 12.84
CA ALA A 219 5.87 7.23 12.89
C ALA A 219 7.24 6.86 12.27
N TYR A 220 7.55 7.40 11.09
CA TYR A 220 8.83 7.15 10.44
C TYR A 220 10.02 7.61 11.28
N SER A 221 9.99 8.84 11.80
CA SER A 221 11.01 9.41 12.68
C SER A 221 11.28 8.53 13.90
N LYS A 222 10.21 8.07 14.57
CA LYS A 222 10.31 7.19 15.74
C LYS A 222 11.04 5.88 15.45
N TYR A 223 10.67 5.18 14.38
CA TYR A 223 11.19 3.84 14.10
C TYR A 223 12.55 3.88 13.40
N GLN A 224 12.77 4.83 12.50
CA GLN A 224 14.03 5.01 11.78
C GLN A 224 15.04 5.88 12.54
N LYS A 225 14.68 6.36 13.74
CA LYS A 225 15.54 7.15 14.62
C LYS A 225 16.16 8.37 13.94
N CYS A 226 15.40 9.01 13.04
CA CYS A 226 15.78 10.27 12.39
C CYS A 226 14.97 11.44 12.96
N SER A 227 15.40 12.67 12.69
CA SER A 227 14.66 13.86 13.15
C SER A 227 13.29 13.96 12.46
N GLU A 228 12.31 14.58 13.14
CA GLU A 228 11.01 14.84 12.53
C GLU A 228 11.13 15.69 11.26
N GLY A 229 12.06 16.64 11.25
CA GLY A 229 12.34 17.48 10.07
C GLY A 229 12.80 16.64 8.88
N ALA A 230 13.73 15.71 9.10
CA ALA A 230 14.18 14.79 8.05
C ALA A 230 13.04 13.91 7.54
N ALA A 231 12.23 13.34 8.44
CA ALA A 231 11.08 12.53 8.07
C ALA A 231 10.02 13.33 7.29
N LYS A 232 9.75 14.58 7.69
CA LYS A 232 8.85 15.49 6.96
C LYS A 232 9.41 15.88 5.60
N ASN A 233 10.72 16.08 5.45
CA ASN A 233 11.31 16.37 4.13
C ASN A 233 11.26 15.17 3.19
N LEU A 234 11.36 13.95 3.73
CA LEU A 234 11.23 12.70 2.99
C LEU A 234 9.78 12.41 2.59
N LEU A 235 8.85 12.44 3.54
CA LEU A 235 7.44 12.10 3.35
C LEU A 235 6.65 13.37 3.03
N VAL A 236 6.13 13.46 1.81
CA VAL A 236 5.39 14.62 1.31
C VAL A 236 3.95 14.24 0.94
N THR A 237 3.13 15.24 0.65
CA THR A 237 1.72 15.10 0.26
C THR A 237 1.41 16.09 -0.86
N ASN A 238 0.30 15.88 -1.57
CA ASN A 238 -0.06 16.64 -2.78
C ASN A 238 0.96 16.49 -3.92
N TRP A 239 0.59 17.05 -5.08
CA TRP A 239 1.35 17.04 -6.33
C TRP A 239 2.69 17.76 -6.27
#